data_AF-A0A486XW70-F1
#
_entry.id   AF-A0A486XW70-F1
#
_cell.length_a   1.000
_cell.length_b   1.000
_cell.length_c   1.000
_cell.angle_alpha   90.00
_cell.angle_beta   90.00
_cell.angle_gamma   90.00
#
_symmetry.space_group_name_H-M   'P 1'
#
loop_
_entity.id
_entity.type
_entity.pdbx_description
1 polymer ?
#
loop_
_entity_poly.entity_id
_entity_poly.type
_entity_poly.pdbx_seq_one_letter_code
_entity_poly.pdbx_strand_id
1 'polypeptide(L)' 'MTVKVAEVFYHPFKNFRVGAGLGEEKIGGTHPHTEDLYRLTASYDYHIGDFGLAPTIAVDFIDGHQAYVFGVALIRPF' A
#
# COMPACT_ATOMS: atom_id res chain seq x y z
N MET A 1 -12.21 12.15 -3.73
CA MET A 1 -11.41 10.98 -4.13
C MET A 1 -11.24 10.09 -2.91
N THR A 2 -11.52 8.79 -3.07
CA THR A 2 -11.34 7.81 -1.99
C THR A 2 -10.65 6.59 -2.59
N VAL A 3 -9.65 6.06 -1.88
CA VAL A 3 -8.92 4.87 -2.30
C VAL A 3 -9.06 3.81 -1.22
N LYS A 4 -9.35 2.56 -1.61
CA LYS A 4 -9.38 1.41 -0.72
C LYS A 4 -8.53 0.31 -1.32
N VAL A 5 -7.58 -0.23 -0.56
CA VAL A 5 -6.70 -1.32 -1.02
C VAL A 5 -6.63 -2.38 0.07
N ALA A 6 -6.79 -3.64 -0.32
CA ALA A 6 -6.46 -4.79 0.49
C ALA A 6 -5.14 -5.36 -0.02
N GLU A 7 -4.19 -5.60 0.88
CA GLU A 7 -2.84 -6.04 0.54
C GLU A 7 -2.46 -7.31 1.29
N VAL A 8 -1.74 -8.20 0.61
CA VAL A 8 -1.04 -9.32 1.24
C VAL A 8 0.45 -9.04 1.24
N PHE A 9 1.13 -9.39 2.34
CA PHE A 9 2.56 -9.16 2.50
C PHE A 9 3.32 -10.47 2.70
N TYR A 10 4.47 -10.56 2.04
CA TYR A 10 5.48 -11.58 2.25
C TYR A 10 6.72 -10.96 2.91
N HIS A 11 7.34 -11.69 3.83
CA HIS A 11 8.47 -11.24 4.64
C HIS A 11 9.73 -12.07 4.28
N PRO A 12 10.43 -11.77 3.17
CA PRO A 12 11.59 -12.54 2.70
C PRO A 12 12.81 -12.44 3.61
N PHE A 13 13.01 -11.28 4.25
CA PHE A 13 14.13 -11.01 5.16
C PHE A 13 13.60 -10.34 6.42
N LYS A 14 14.29 -10.47 7.56
CA LYS A 14 13.83 -9.94 8.86
C LYS A 14 13.33 -8.48 8.88
N ASN A 15 13.85 -7.63 8.00
CA ASN A 15 13.59 -6.19 7.99
C ASN A 15 12.94 -5.71 6.69
N PHE A 16 12.44 -6.60 5.83
CA PHE A 16 11.94 -6.17 4.52
C PHE A 16 10.68 -6.94 4.13
N ARG A 17 9.62 -6.23 3.78
CA ARG A 17 8.35 -6.80 3.32
C ARG A 17 8.08 -6.37 1.90
N VAL A 18 7.56 -7.30 1.11
CA VAL A 18 6.98 -7.01 -0.20
C VAL A 18 5.51 -7.35 -0.16
N GLY A 19 4.71 -6.54 -0.84
CA GLY A 19 3.27 -6.69 -0.85
C GLY A 19 2.68 -6.56 -2.24
N ALA A 20 1.52 -7.20 -2.42
CA ALA A 20 0.68 -7.02 -3.58
C ALA A 20 -0.74 -6.73 -3.10
N GLY A 21 -1.40 -5.79 -3.78
CA GLY A 21 -2.70 -5.26 -3.39
C GLY A 21 -3.69 -5.21 -4.53
N LEU A 22 -4.97 -5.35 -4.17
CA LEU A 22 -6.13 -5.14 -5.02
C LEU A 22 -7.04 -4.12 -4.34
N GLY A 23 -7.57 -3.19 -5.11
CA GLY A 23 -8.33 -2.08 -4.58
C GLY A 23 -9.18 -1.37 -5.61
N GLU A 24 -9.80 -0.28 -5.16
CA GLU A 24 -10.65 0.59 -5.96
C GLU A 24 -10.31 2.05 -5.66
N GLU A 25 -10.26 2.87 -6.70
CA GLU A 25 -10.25 4.32 -6.61
C GLU A 25 -11.62 4.88 -7.01
N LYS A 26 -12.22 5.70 -6.16
CA LYS A 26 -13.45 6.43 -6.45
C LYS A 26 -13.15 7.89 -6.71
N ILE A 27 -13.40 8.32 -7.94
CA ILE A 27 -13.28 9.70 -8.38
C ILE A 27 -14.64 10.39 -8.19
N GLY A 28 -14.64 11.52 -7.48
CA GLY A 28 -15.85 12.29 -7.22
C GLY A 28 -16.02 13.42 -8.26
N GLY A 29 -17.26 13.81 -8.55
CA GLY A 29 -17.56 14.88 -9.49
C GLY A 29 -19.02 14.80 -9.98
N THR A 30 -19.33 15.54 -11.04
CA THR A 30 -20.69 15.55 -11.66
C THR A 30 -21.06 14.21 -12.28
N HIS A 31 -20.07 13.40 -12.67
CA HIS A 31 -20.22 12.00 -13.11
C HIS A 31 -19.23 11.13 -12.33
N PRO A 32 -19.63 10.52 -11.20
CA PRO A 32 -18.74 9.68 -10.41
C PRO A 32 -18.52 8.32 -11.07
N HIS A 33 -17.29 7.84 -11.04
CA HIS A 33 -16.93 6.49 -11.47
C HIS A 33 -15.90 5.87 -10.52
N THR A 34 -15.74 4.56 -10.64
CA THR A 34 -14.81 3.75 -9.85
C THR A 34 -13.84 3.06 -10.81
N GLU A 35 -12.57 3.08 -10.48
CA GLU A 35 -11.49 2.44 -11.25
C GLU A 35 -10.83 1.35 -10.41
N ASP A 36 -10.48 0.24 -11.05
CA ASP A 36 -9.73 -0.84 -10.41
C ASP A 36 -8.29 -0.40 -10.15
N LEU A 37 -7.76 -0.80 -9.00
CA LEU A 37 -6.41 -0.47 -8.56
C LEU A 37 -5.63 -1.75 -8.22
N TYR A 38 -4.44 -1.87 -8.79
CA TYR A 38 -3.45 -2.87 -8.41
C TYR A 38 -2.26 -2.19 -7.76
N ARG A 39 -1.76 -2.73 -6.65
CA ARG A 39 -0.62 -2.16 -5.92
C ARG A 39 0.52 -3.14 -5.79
N LEU A 40 1.74 -2.68 -6.00
CA LEU A 40 2.96 -3.36 -5.56
C LEU A 40 3.64 -2.53 -4.49
N THR A 41 4.05 -3.17 -3.40
CA THR A 41 4.54 -2.50 -2.20
C THR A 41 5.89 -3.07 -1.76
N ALA A 42 6.78 -2.21 -1.31
CA ALA A 42 8.00 -2.57 -0.60
C ALA A 42 8.14 -1.73 0.67
N SER A 43 8.48 -2.35 1.79
CA SER A 43 8.65 -1.65 3.05
C SER A 43 9.80 -2.21 3.87
N TYR A 44 10.45 -1.32 4.64
CA TYR A 44 11.57 -1.68 5.50
C TYR A 44 11.16 -1.61 6.96
N ASP A 45 11.24 -2.72 7.70
CA ASP A 45 10.70 -2.85 9.05
C ASP A 45 11.75 -2.52 10.13
N TYR A 46 11.65 -1.32 10.69
CA TYR A 46 12.41 -0.92 11.88
C TYR A 46 11.66 -1.32 13.15
N HIS A 47 12.24 -2.23 13.92
CA HIS A 47 11.66 -2.67 15.18
C HIS A 47 12.10 -1.73 16.32
N ILE A 48 11.12 -1.16 17.04
CA ILE A 48 11.30 -0.25 18.18
C ILE A 48 10.44 -0.77 19.34
N GLY A 49 11.05 -1.52 20.24
CA GLY A 49 10.35 -2.20 21.33
C GLY A 49 9.30 -3.17 20.80
N ASP A 50 8.05 -3.00 21.23
CA ASP A 50 6.91 -3.84 20.83
C ASP A 50 6.24 -3.39 19.52
N PHE A 51 6.79 -2.38 18.84
CA PHE A 51 6.24 -1.82 17.61
C PHE A 51 7.27 -1.88 16.47
N GLY A 52 6.78 -1.94 15.24
CA GLY A 52 7.54 -1.73 14.02
C GLY A 52 7.15 -0.40 13.38
N LEU A 53 8.13 0.34 12.88
CA LEU A 53 7.92 1.48 12.00
C LEU A 53 8.43 1.08 10.62
N ALA A 54 7.56 1.10 9.61
CA ALA A 54 7.91 0.68 8.27
C ALA A 54 7.70 1.79 7.26
N PRO A 55 8.77 2.54 6.88
CA PRO A 55 8.77 3.32 5.65
C PRO A 55 8.43 2.42 4.47
N THR A 56 7.51 2.89 3.64
CA THR A 56 6.89 2.13 2.57
C THR A 56 6.91 2.95 1.29
N ILE A 57 7.27 2.28 0.20
CA ILE A 57 7.06 2.76 -1.16
C ILE A 57 6.12 1.80 -1.88
N ALA A 58 5.22 2.34 -2.69
CA ALA A 58 4.32 1.55 -3.50
C ALA A 58 4.09 2.20 -4.87
N VAL A 59 3.71 1.37 -5.83
CA VAL A 59 3.27 1.78 -7.17
C VAL A 59 1.86 1.27 -7.37
N ASP A 60 0.95 2.20 -7.64
CA ASP A 60 -0.44 1.91 -8.00
C ASP A 60 -0.60 1.96 -9.51
N PHE A 61 -1.27 0.95 -10.05
CA PHE A 61 -1.70 0.88 -11.43
C PHE A 61 -3.21 1.09 -11.46
N ILE A 62 -3.64 2.21 -12.06
CA ILE A 62 -5.04 2.66 -12.11
C ILE A 62 -5.30 3.18 -13.51
N ASP A 63 -6.28 2.61 -14.21
CA ASP A 63 -6.64 2.97 -15.61
C ASP A 63 -5.44 3.12 -16.57
N GLY A 64 -4.46 2.22 -16.48
CA GLY A 64 -3.24 2.25 -17.31
C GLY A 64 -2.21 3.32 -16.92
N HIS A 65 -2.47 4.11 -15.89
CA HIS A 65 -1.55 5.08 -15.29
C HIS A 65 -0.84 4.52 -14.05
N GLN A 66 0.29 5.15 -13.69
CA GLN A 66 1.06 4.81 -12.50
C GLN A 66 1.04 5.97 -11.50
N ALA A 67 0.75 5.68 -10.24
CA ALA A 67 0.88 6.61 -9.12
C ALA A 67 1.90 6.07 -8.09
N TYR A 68 2.88 6.91 -7.72
CA TYR A 68 3.86 6.57 -6.70
C TYR A 68 3.36 6.98 -5.33
N VAL A 69 3.38 6.05 -4.38
CA VAL A 69 2.87 6.23 -3.03
C VAL A 69 4.01 6.07 -2.03
N PHE A 70 4.15 7.07 -1.16
CA PHE A 70 5.13 7.08 -0.07
C PHE A 70 4.36 7.10 1.25
N GLY A 71 4.72 6.21 2.16
CA GLY A 71 4.01 6.07 3.43
C GLY A 71 4.89 5.56 4.55
N VAL A 72 4.32 5.55 5.74
CA VAL A 72 4.89 4.93 6.94
C VAL A 72 3.78 4.11 7.58
N ALA A 73 4.06 2.84 7.87
CA ALA A 73 3.18 1.98 8.64
C ALA A 73 3.67 1.84 10.08
N LEU A 74 2.75 1.89 11.04
CA LEU A 74 2.98 1.48 12.41
C LEU A 74 2.46 0.04 12.58
N ILE A 75 3.33 -0.87 12.96
CA ILE A 75 3.07 -2.29 13.05
C ILE A 75 3.13 -2.70 14.51
N ARG A 76 2.20 -3.53 14.97
CA ARG A 76 2.29 -4.20 16.27
C ARG A 76 2.23 -5.71 16.04
N PRO A 77 3.29 -6.47 16.34
CA PRO A 77 3.26 -7.93 16.30
C PRO A 77 2.24 -8.47 17.32
N PHE A 78 1.59 -9.59 17.01
CA PHE A 78 0.67 -10.31 17.90
C PHE A 78 1.26 -11.66 18.31
#